data_AF-A0A521TIW5-F1
#
_entry.id   AF-A0A521TIW5-F1
#
_cell.length_a   1.000
_cell.length_b   1.000
_cell.length_c   1.000
_cell.angle_alpha   90.00
_cell.angle_beta   90.00
_cell.angle_gamma   90.00
#
_symmetry.space_group_name_H-M   'P 1'
#
loop_
_entity.id
_entity.type
_entity.pdbx_description
1 polymer ?
#
loop_
_entity_poly.entity_id
_entity_poly.type
_entity_poly.pdbx_seq_one_letter_code
_entity_poly.pdbx_strand_id
1 'polypeptide(L)'
;MILAVRRVGFGALVALGLSVGGADAQTVTPTARPDAEVGSQRTANLSGADQLREASSTLDSITSTRRRVSDLLDRARTDRDLIKVNCINDKLTQIDVTLRSAREHHELLQNSVSLNNDGQRNHEFQLMVIFRQRSENLRVEAQQCIGEETGTFDPTRTVITVRVDPSIPEEDPTQLTVDSLAPERPLVTSPVN
;
A
#
# COMPACT_ATOMS: atom_id res chain seq x y z
N MET A 1 24.94 -24.71 41.87
CA MET A 1 24.21 -23.55 42.43
C MET A 1 22.96 -23.36 41.59
N ILE A 2 21.84 -23.89 42.08
CA ILE A 2 20.54 -23.96 41.41
C ILE A 2 19.71 -22.80 41.95
N LEU A 3 19.17 -21.93 41.09
CA LEU A 3 18.06 -21.06 41.47
C LEU A 3 16.85 -21.34 40.59
N ALA A 4 15.95 -22.13 41.16
CA ALA A 4 14.56 -22.26 40.75
C ALA A 4 13.78 -21.06 41.29
N VAL A 5 13.02 -20.36 40.43
CA VAL A 5 12.01 -19.39 40.88
C VAL A 5 10.64 -20.02 40.68
N ARG A 6 10.07 -20.44 41.80
CA ARG A 6 8.72 -21.00 41.94
C ARG A 6 7.85 -19.89 42.54
N ARG A 7 6.82 -19.44 41.83
CA ARG A 7 5.79 -18.55 42.41
C ARG A 7 4.47 -19.29 42.58
N VAL A 8 4.16 -19.51 43.87
CA VAL A 8 2.85 -19.70 44.50
C VAL A 8 1.92 -18.56 44.05
N GLY A 9 0.65 -18.68 43.66
CA GLY A 9 -0.43 -19.57 44.07
C GLY A 9 -1.50 -18.70 44.71
N PHE A 10 -2.69 -18.55 44.11
CA PHE A 10 -3.90 -18.06 44.79
C PHE A 10 -5.13 -18.57 44.05
N GLY A 11 -5.80 -19.56 44.64
CA GLY A 11 -7.16 -19.93 44.29
C GLY A 11 -8.15 -19.05 45.03
N ALA A 12 -9.24 -18.69 44.37
CA ALA A 12 -10.47 -18.24 45.00
C ALA A 12 -11.66 -18.67 44.12
N LEU A 13 -12.35 -19.72 44.58
CA LEU A 13 -13.71 -20.09 44.19
C LEU A 13 -14.68 -19.13 44.87
N VAL A 14 -15.53 -18.42 44.11
CA VAL A 14 -16.82 -17.90 44.57
C VAL A 14 -17.84 -18.02 43.43
N ALA A 15 -19.05 -18.37 43.83
CA ALA A 15 -20.11 -18.99 43.07
C ALA A 15 -21.12 -18.02 42.45
N LEU A 16 -21.93 -18.58 41.53
CA LEU A 16 -23.36 -18.33 41.29
C LEU A 16 -23.80 -16.90 40.91
N GLY A 17 -24.02 -16.72 39.60
CA GLY A 17 -24.89 -15.69 39.04
C GLY A 17 -25.56 -16.21 37.77
N LEU A 18 -26.78 -16.73 37.90
CA LEU A 18 -27.68 -17.04 36.80
C LEU A 18 -28.19 -15.73 36.19
N SER A 19 -27.79 -15.42 34.96
CA SER A 19 -28.52 -14.49 34.10
C SER A 19 -28.56 -15.07 32.68
N VAL A 20 -29.76 -15.48 32.27
CA VAL A 20 -30.04 -15.84 30.87
C VAL A 20 -30.24 -14.52 30.13
N GLY A 21 -29.15 -14.01 29.55
CA GLY A 21 -29.18 -12.95 28.56
C GLY A 21 -28.45 -13.46 27.33
N GLY A 22 -29.21 -13.75 26.26
CA GLY A 22 -28.64 -14.08 24.96
C GLY A 22 -27.93 -12.85 24.40
N ALA A 23 -26.63 -12.77 24.64
CA ALA A 23 -25.73 -11.92 23.88
C ALA A 23 -25.14 -12.78 22.77
N ASP A 24 -25.61 -12.56 21.54
CA ASP A 24 -24.93 -13.03 20.33
C ASP A 24 -23.55 -12.38 20.27
N ALA A 25 -22.57 -13.02 20.88
CA ALA A 25 -21.17 -12.74 20.62
C ALA A 25 -20.90 -13.18 19.19
N GLN A 26 -20.89 -12.23 18.25
CA GLN A 26 -20.36 -12.46 16.91
C GLN A 26 -18.90 -12.89 17.05
N THR A 27 -18.69 -14.20 17.04
CA THR A 27 -17.39 -14.80 16.84
C THR A 27 -17.01 -14.42 15.41
N VAL A 28 -16.25 -13.35 15.29
CA VAL A 28 -15.55 -13.01 14.05
C VAL A 28 -14.60 -14.16 13.79
N THR A 29 -15.09 -15.15 13.06
CA THR A 29 -14.28 -16.22 12.48
C THR A 29 -13.29 -15.51 11.58
N PRO A 30 -11.96 -15.60 11.83
CA PRO A 30 -11.00 -15.05 10.90
C PRO A 30 -11.20 -15.84 9.61
N THR A 31 -11.80 -15.20 8.60
CA THR A 31 -11.88 -15.78 7.27
C THR A 31 -10.44 -15.81 6.77
N ALA A 32 -9.80 -16.97 6.88
CA ALA A 32 -8.50 -17.23 6.30
C ALA A 32 -8.60 -16.90 4.81
N ARG A 33 -7.89 -15.87 4.36
CA ARG A 33 -7.79 -15.54 2.94
C ARG A 33 -7.21 -16.76 2.23
N PRO A 34 -7.90 -17.34 1.22
CA PRO A 34 -7.40 -18.51 0.50
C PRO A 34 -6.09 -18.24 -0.26
N ASP A 35 -5.72 -16.97 -0.44
CA ASP A 35 -4.53 -16.58 -1.22
C ASP A 35 -3.19 -16.88 -0.51
N ALA A 36 -3.17 -16.89 0.83
CA ALA A 36 -1.93 -17.11 1.58
C ALA A 36 -1.48 -18.59 1.55
N GLU A 37 -2.43 -19.52 1.48
CA GLU A 37 -2.14 -20.96 1.52
C GLU A 37 -1.58 -21.48 0.18
N VAL A 38 -2.10 -20.96 -0.94
CA VAL A 38 -1.67 -21.34 -2.30
C VAL A 38 -0.20 -20.95 -2.57
N GLY A 39 0.24 -19.80 -2.05
CA GLY A 39 1.64 -19.37 -2.15
C GLY A 39 2.61 -20.27 -1.38
N SER A 40 2.25 -20.63 -0.14
CA SER A 40 3.04 -21.50 0.72
C SER A 40 3.21 -22.91 0.13
N GLN A 41 2.13 -23.47 -0.43
CA GLN A 41 2.15 -24.79 -1.07
C GLN A 41 3.00 -24.81 -2.35
N ARG A 42 2.98 -23.74 -3.16
CA ARG A 42 3.83 -23.66 -4.37
C ARG A 42 5.32 -23.58 -4.01
N THR A 43 5.65 -22.84 -2.95
CA THR A 43 7.02 -22.73 -2.42
C THR A 43 7.56 -24.07 -1.90
N ALA A 44 6.72 -24.85 -1.23
CA ALA A 44 7.09 -26.16 -0.67
C ALA A 44 7.47 -27.22 -1.71
N ASN A 45 7.12 -27.02 -2.99
CA ASN A 45 7.35 -27.99 -4.07
C ASN A 45 8.63 -27.74 -4.90
N LEU A 46 9.38 -26.66 -4.64
CA LEU A 46 10.62 -26.36 -5.36
C LEU A 46 11.82 -27.11 -4.75
N SER A 47 12.71 -27.62 -5.60
CA SER A 47 13.99 -28.17 -5.14
C SER A 47 14.87 -27.06 -4.56
N GLY A 48 15.82 -27.39 -3.68
CA GLY A 48 16.74 -26.39 -3.12
C GLY A 48 17.58 -25.66 -4.18
N ALA A 49 17.96 -26.35 -5.26
CA ALA A 49 18.66 -25.73 -6.39
C ALA A 49 17.76 -24.74 -7.15
N ASP A 50 16.47 -25.05 -7.31
CA ASP A 50 15.52 -24.14 -7.95
C ASP A 50 15.23 -22.92 -7.08
N GLN A 51 15.09 -23.12 -5.76
CA GLN A 51 14.93 -22.03 -4.80
C GLN A 51 16.12 -21.05 -4.85
N LEU A 52 17.35 -21.56 -4.94
CA LEU A 52 18.55 -20.70 -5.07
C LEU A 52 18.59 -19.93 -6.38
N ARG A 53 18.16 -20.54 -7.49
CA ARG A 53 18.10 -19.88 -8.79
C ARG A 53 17.10 -18.72 -8.77
N GLU A 54 15.90 -18.97 -8.24
CA GLU A 54 14.86 -17.94 -8.11
C GLU A 54 15.23 -16.84 -7.10
N ALA A 55 15.88 -17.20 -5.99
CA ALA A 55 16.41 -16.23 -5.03
C ALA A 55 17.48 -15.32 -5.65
N SER A 56 18.33 -15.86 -6.52
CA SER A 56 19.33 -15.06 -7.25
C SER A 56 18.67 -14.11 -8.25
N SER A 57 17.67 -14.58 -9.00
CA SER A 57 16.83 -13.74 -9.87
C SER A 57 16.11 -12.62 -9.09
N THR A 58 15.72 -12.89 -7.84
CA THR A 58 15.15 -11.89 -6.94
C THR A 58 16.17 -10.80 -6.59
N LEU A 59 17.42 -11.14 -6.27
CA LEU A 59 18.48 -10.15 -6.02
C LEU A 59 18.75 -9.26 -7.24
N ASP A 60 18.76 -9.84 -8.42
CA ASP A 60 18.93 -9.09 -9.68
C ASP A 60 17.75 -8.13 -9.91
N SER A 61 16.54 -8.58 -9.64
CA SER A 61 15.32 -7.77 -9.74
C SER A 61 15.35 -6.58 -8.77
N ILE A 62 15.65 -6.80 -7.49
CA ILE A 62 15.77 -5.73 -6.49
C ILE A 62 16.89 -4.75 -6.89
N THR A 63 18.02 -5.26 -7.38
CA THR A 63 19.14 -4.42 -7.84
C THR A 63 18.75 -3.55 -9.04
N SER A 64 18.00 -4.10 -10.01
CA SER A 64 17.44 -3.33 -11.13
C SER A 64 16.49 -2.25 -10.63
N THR A 65 15.59 -2.57 -9.71
CA THR A 65 14.66 -1.61 -9.11
C THR A 65 15.39 -0.46 -8.41
N ARG A 66 16.43 -0.76 -7.63
CA ARG A 66 17.29 0.25 -6.99
C ARG A 66 17.92 1.20 -8.01
N ARG A 67 18.46 0.68 -9.12
CA ARG A 67 19.04 1.52 -10.19
C ARG A 67 18.00 2.45 -10.80
N ARG A 68 16.82 1.92 -11.15
CA ARG A 68 15.73 2.72 -11.72
C ARG A 68 15.29 3.86 -10.80
N VAL A 69 15.19 3.59 -9.49
CA VAL A 69 14.83 4.61 -8.49
C VAL A 69 15.96 5.62 -8.27
N SER A 70 17.23 5.18 -8.35
CA SER A 70 18.38 6.11 -8.36
C SER A 70 18.32 7.06 -9.56
N ASP A 71 17.99 6.57 -10.76
CA ASP A 71 17.87 7.43 -11.95
C ASP A 71 16.73 8.45 -11.80
N LEU A 72 15.62 8.06 -11.15
CA LEU A 72 14.53 8.98 -10.81
C LEU A 72 15.00 10.07 -9.85
N LEU A 73 15.80 9.71 -8.84
CA LEU A 73 16.37 10.66 -7.89
C LEU A 73 17.29 11.67 -8.59
N ASP A 74 18.12 11.22 -9.52
CA ASP A 74 19.04 12.08 -10.25
C ASP A 74 18.31 13.05 -11.18
N ARG A 75 17.20 12.62 -11.80
CA ARG A 75 16.29 13.53 -12.52
C ARG A 75 15.68 14.58 -11.58
N ALA A 76 15.12 14.16 -10.45
CA ALA A 76 14.53 15.10 -9.48
C ALA A 76 15.54 16.12 -8.93
N ARG A 77 16.81 15.70 -8.72
CA ARG A 77 17.92 16.59 -8.34
C ARG A 77 18.24 17.60 -9.43
N THR A 78 18.24 17.17 -10.69
CA THR A 78 18.46 18.04 -11.85
C THR A 78 17.37 19.11 -11.97
N ASP A 79 16.11 18.70 -11.76
CA ASP A 79 14.94 19.58 -11.79
C ASP A 79 14.84 20.50 -10.56
N ARG A 80 15.70 20.28 -9.55
CA ARG A 80 15.73 21.01 -8.26
C ARG A 80 14.42 20.95 -7.48
N ASP A 81 13.64 19.90 -7.69
CA ASP A 81 12.40 19.66 -6.96
C ASP A 81 12.70 18.96 -5.63
N LEU A 82 12.85 19.76 -4.57
CA LEU A 82 13.23 19.24 -3.24
C LEU A 82 12.19 18.28 -2.66
N ILE A 83 10.92 18.40 -3.04
CA ILE A 83 9.86 17.51 -2.55
C ILE A 83 10.05 16.13 -3.19
N LYS A 84 10.23 16.07 -4.52
CA LYS A 84 10.54 14.83 -5.23
C LYS A 84 11.83 14.19 -4.73
N VAL A 85 12.89 14.98 -4.56
CA VAL A 85 14.19 14.49 -4.07
C VAL A 85 14.02 13.82 -2.71
N ASN A 86 13.35 14.45 -1.75
CA ASN A 86 13.17 13.88 -0.42
C ASN A 86 12.32 12.60 -0.44
N CYS A 87 11.21 12.61 -1.20
CA CYS A 87 10.34 11.43 -1.34
C CYS A 87 11.09 10.25 -1.97
N ILE A 88 11.75 10.46 -3.10
CA ILE A 88 12.47 9.39 -3.81
C ILE A 88 13.66 8.91 -2.99
N ASN A 89 14.38 9.80 -2.30
CA ASN A 89 15.51 9.43 -1.46
C ASN A 89 15.10 8.54 -0.28
N ASP A 90 13.95 8.81 0.34
CA ASP A 90 13.37 7.91 1.35
C ASP A 90 13.11 6.51 0.77
N LYS A 91 12.42 6.41 -0.37
CA LYS A 91 12.16 5.11 -1.02
C LYS A 91 13.43 4.39 -1.44
N LEU A 92 14.42 5.09 -1.98
CA LEU A 92 15.72 4.51 -2.33
C LEU A 92 16.42 3.94 -1.11
N THR A 93 16.41 4.66 0.01
CA THR A 93 16.98 4.18 1.29
C THR A 93 16.27 2.90 1.76
N GLN A 94 14.94 2.84 1.65
CA GLN A 94 14.17 1.64 1.97
C GLN A 94 14.50 0.46 1.03
N ILE A 95 14.76 0.71 -0.25
CA ILE A 95 15.19 -0.31 -1.22
C ILE A 95 16.59 -0.82 -0.87
N ASP A 96 17.52 0.06 -0.47
CA ASP A 96 18.87 -0.33 -0.07
C ASP A 96 18.87 -1.26 1.15
N VAL A 97 18.02 -0.96 2.14
CA VAL A 97 17.80 -1.86 3.30
C VAL A 97 17.21 -3.19 2.85
N THR A 98 16.18 -3.15 2.01
CA THR A 98 15.54 -4.37 1.46
C THR A 98 16.55 -5.24 0.71
N LEU A 99 17.44 -4.64 -0.10
CA LEU A 99 18.47 -5.34 -0.85
C LEU A 99 19.53 -5.95 0.07
N ARG A 100 19.94 -5.25 1.14
CA ARG A 100 20.89 -5.78 2.12
C ARG A 100 20.30 -7.00 2.83
N SER A 101 19.08 -6.89 3.35
CA SER A 101 18.40 -8.02 3.99
C SER A 101 18.21 -9.19 3.03
N ALA A 102 17.80 -8.93 1.79
CA ALA A 102 17.66 -10.00 0.78
C ALA A 102 18.98 -10.74 0.51
N ARG A 103 20.14 -10.06 0.54
CA ARG A 103 21.45 -10.72 0.40
C ARG A 103 21.78 -11.60 1.60
N GLU A 104 21.56 -11.10 2.81
CA GLU A 104 21.76 -11.87 4.04
C GLU A 104 20.91 -13.15 4.03
N HIS A 105 19.62 -13.04 3.67
CA HIS A 105 18.72 -14.19 3.58
C HIS A 105 19.03 -15.13 2.41
N HIS A 106 19.60 -14.64 1.31
CA HIS A 106 20.11 -15.49 0.23
C HIS A 106 21.31 -16.35 0.68
N GLU A 107 22.23 -15.80 1.46
CA GLU A 107 23.35 -16.56 2.04
C GLU A 107 22.85 -17.61 3.04
N LEU A 108 21.88 -17.26 3.90
CA LEU A 108 21.24 -18.21 4.81
C LEU A 108 20.51 -19.32 4.06
N LEU A 109 19.86 -19.01 2.94
CA LEU A 109 19.23 -20.00 2.06
C LEU A 109 20.28 -20.95 1.48
N GLN A 110 21.40 -20.44 0.96
CA GLN A 110 22.51 -21.26 0.45
C GLN A 110 23.03 -22.23 1.50
N ASN A 111 23.27 -21.73 2.72
CA ASN A 111 23.71 -22.54 3.84
C ASN A 111 22.67 -23.62 4.18
N SER A 112 21.38 -23.27 4.23
CA SER A 112 20.30 -24.20 4.54
C SER A 112 20.14 -25.31 3.48
N VAL A 113 20.32 -24.97 2.20
CA VAL A 113 20.39 -25.96 1.10
C VAL A 113 21.56 -26.91 1.32
N SER A 114 22.76 -26.38 1.61
CA SER A 114 23.96 -27.21 1.80
C SER A 114 23.86 -28.18 2.97
N LEU A 115 23.13 -27.79 4.02
CA LEU A 115 22.91 -28.58 5.23
C LEU A 115 21.68 -29.50 5.14
N ASN A 116 20.96 -29.49 4.02
CA ASN A 116 19.67 -30.18 3.84
C ASN A 116 18.64 -29.84 4.94
N ASN A 117 18.66 -28.60 5.43
CA ASN A 117 17.69 -28.13 6.42
C ASN A 117 16.46 -27.58 5.70
N ASP A 118 15.51 -28.46 5.37
CA ASP A 118 14.30 -28.12 4.60
C ASP A 118 13.46 -27.02 5.25
N GLY A 119 13.33 -27.05 6.59
CA GLY A 119 12.55 -26.08 7.34
C GLY A 119 13.12 -24.67 7.22
N GLN A 120 14.43 -24.53 7.48
CA GLN A 120 15.10 -23.24 7.35
C GLN A 120 15.13 -22.79 5.89
N ARG A 121 15.46 -23.69 4.97
CA ARG A 121 15.51 -23.38 3.54
C ARG A 121 14.20 -22.79 3.03
N ASN A 122 13.07 -23.43 3.34
CA ASN A 122 11.75 -22.94 2.91
C ASN A 122 11.40 -21.59 3.55
N HIS A 123 11.80 -21.37 4.80
CA HIS A 123 11.62 -20.08 5.49
C HIS A 123 12.40 -18.95 4.80
N GLU A 124 13.70 -19.16 4.55
CA GLU A 124 14.54 -18.15 3.89
C GLU A 124 14.04 -17.83 2.49
N PHE A 125 13.61 -18.84 1.73
CA PHE A 125 13.04 -18.63 0.42
C PHE A 125 11.73 -17.83 0.47
N GLN A 126 10.87 -18.05 1.47
CA GLN A 126 9.66 -17.25 1.64
C GLN A 126 9.99 -15.78 1.93
N LEU A 127 11.06 -15.51 2.69
CA LEU A 127 11.54 -14.14 2.91
C LEU A 127 12.04 -13.50 1.61
N MET A 128 12.72 -14.26 0.74
CA MET A 128 13.10 -13.77 -0.60
C MET A 128 11.89 -13.30 -1.42
N VAL A 129 10.79 -14.07 -1.42
CA VAL A 129 9.54 -13.68 -2.09
C VAL A 129 8.97 -12.38 -1.51
N ILE A 130 9.02 -12.23 -0.19
CA ILE A 130 8.57 -11.01 0.50
C ILE A 130 9.43 -9.80 0.11
N PHE A 131 10.75 -9.94 0.07
CA PHE A 131 11.65 -8.84 -0.35
C PHE A 131 11.44 -8.43 -1.80
N ARG A 132 11.15 -9.39 -2.69
CA ARG A 132 10.76 -9.09 -4.07
C ARG A 132 9.53 -8.18 -4.10
N GLN A 133 8.45 -8.60 -3.45
CA GLN A 133 7.21 -7.83 -3.41
C GLN A 133 7.41 -6.44 -2.79
N ARG A 134 8.17 -6.36 -1.69
CA ARG A 134 8.50 -5.09 -1.04
C ARG A 134 9.25 -4.16 -1.98
N SER A 135 10.22 -4.66 -2.72
CA SER A 135 10.98 -3.84 -3.68
C SER A 135 10.10 -3.30 -4.82
N GLU A 136 9.17 -4.10 -5.33
CA GLU A 136 8.23 -3.67 -6.37
C GLU A 136 7.25 -2.62 -5.84
N ASN A 137 6.76 -2.78 -4.61
CA ASN A 137 5.92 -1.76 -3.98
C ASN A 137 6.68 -0.43 -3.81
N LEU A 138 7.92 -0.49 -3.31
CA LEU A 138 8.77 0.70 -3.18
C LEU A 138 9.07 1.37 -4.52
N ARG A 139 9.20 0.60 -5.60
CA ARG A 139 9.34 1.13 -6.96
C ARG A 139 8.10 1.92 -7.37
N VAL A 140 6.91 1.36 -7.14
CA VAL A 140 5.63 2.02 -7.48
C VAL A 140 5.43 3.28 -6.64
N GLU A 141 5.73 3.23 -5.34
CA GLU A 141 5.70 4.42 -4.47
C GLU A 141 6.69 5.50 -4.93
N ALA A 142 7.89 5.12 -5.39
CA ALA A 142 8.85 6.06 -5.95
C ALA A 142 8.36 6.72 -7.26
N GLN A 143 7.59 6.00 -8.08
CA GLN A 143 6.92 6.57 -9.27
C GLN A 143 5.79 7.54 -8.88
N GLN A 144 5.06 7.26 -7.80
CA GLN A 144 4.05 8.18 -7.30
C GLN A 144 4.67 9.50 -6.79
N CYS A 145 5.92 9.49 -6.29
CA CYS A 145 6.61 10.72 -5.90
C CYS A 145 6.74 11.74 -7.05
N ILE A 146 6.77 11.29 -8.32
CA ILE A 146 6.87 12.17 -9.49
C ILE A 146 5.51 12.54 -10.10
N GLY A 147 4.41 12.03 -9.55
CA GLY A 147 3.07 12.23 -10.12
C GLY A 147 2.81 11.37 -11.37
N GLU A 148 3.66 10.38 -11.65
CA GLU A 148 3.30 9.27 -12.54
C GLU A 148 2.33 8.38 -11.77
N GLU A 149 1.11 8.86 -11.59
CA GLU A 149 0.04 8.00 -11.10
C GLU A 149 -0.09 6.85 -12.09
N THR A 150 0.25 5.64 -11.65
CA THR A 150 0.02 4.39 -12.37
C THR A 150 -1.49 4.09 -12.50
N GLY A 151 -2.34 5.09 -12.29
CA GLY A 151 -3.78 5.03 -12.44
C GLY A 151 -4.13 4.94 -13.91
N THR A 152 -4.57 3.75 -14.30
CA THR A 152 -5.52 3.27 -15.31
C THR A 152 -6.29 4.27 -16.20
N PHE A 153 -5.73 5.42 -16.54
CA PHE A 153 -6.27 6.33 -17.54
C PHE A 153 -5.37 6.21 -18.75
N ASP A 154 -5.66 5.20 -19.56
CA ASP A 154 -5.13 5.15 -20.91
C ASP A 154 -5.85 6.25 -21.71
N PRO A 155 -5.19 7.35 -22.09
CA PRO A 155 -5.85 8.44 -22.83
C PRO A 155 -6.39 7.99 -24.19
N THR A 156 -6.01 6.79 -24.66
CA THR A 156 -6.52 6.19 -25.90
C THR A 156 -7.70 5.24 -25.68
N ARG A 157 -7.97 4.79 -24.44
CA ARG A 157 -9.06 3.84 -24.12
C ARG A 157 -10.10 4.38 -23.14
N THR A 158 -9.77 5.40 -22.36
CA THR A 158 -10.70 5.97 -21.40
C THR A 158 -11.42 7.16 -22.01
N VAL A 159 -12.71 6.99 -22.32
CA VAL A 159 -13.58 8.07 -22.81
C VAL A 159 -14.34 8.67 -21.63
N ILE A 160 -14.07 9.93 -21.33
CA ILE A 160 -14.81 10.70 -20.33
C ILE A 160 -16.05 11.27 -21.02
N THR A 161 -17.24 10.75 -20.69
CA THR A 161 -18.50 11.35 -21.13
C THR A 161 -19.08 12.19 -20.00
N VAL A 162 -19.17 13.49 -20.21
CA VAL A 162 -19.89 14.39 -19.30
C VAL A 162 -21.35 14.43 -19.75
N ARG A 163 -22.27 14.15 -18.83
CA ARG A 163 -23.70 14.41 -19.02
C ARG A 163 -24.11 15.51 -18.07
N VAL A 164 -24.50 16.64 -18.65
CA VAL A 164 -25.11 17.75 -17.91
C VAL A 164 -26.62 17.58 -18.02
N ASP A 165 -27.31 17.64 -16.89
CA ASP A 165 -28.76 17.54 -16.84
C ASP A 165 -29.37 18.81 -17.47
N PRO A 166 -30.32 18.68 -18.42
CA PRO A 166 -30.93 19.84 -19.10
C PRO A 166 -31.79 20.73 -18.18
N SER A 167 -32.06 20.30 -16.94
CA SER A 167 -32.71 21.12 -15.92
C SER A 167 -31.75 22.06 -15.18
N ILE A 168 -30.44 21.95 -15.42
CA ILE A 168 -29.44 22.87 -14.85
C ILE A 168 -29.44 24.16 -15.70
N PRO A 169 -29.74 25.32 -15.08
CA PRO A 169 -29.65 26.61 -15.78
C PRO A 169 -28.23 26.85 -16.29
N GLU A 170 -28.09 27.30 -17.55
CA GLU A 170 -26.79 27.70 -18.11
C GLU A 170 -26.32 29.05 -17.55
N GLU A 171 -27.23 29.82 -16.97
CA GLU A 171 -26.95 31.10 -16.35
C GLU A 171 -26.44 30.90 -14.91
N ASP A 172 -25.29 31.49 -14.61
CA ASP A 172 -24.69 31.49 -13.29
C ASP A 172 -25.54 32.35 -12.33
N PRO A 173 -26.22 31.74 -11.33
CA PRO A 173 -27.10 32.48 -10.42
C PRO A 173 -26.34 33.42 -9.47
N THR A 174 -25.01 33.39 -9.47
CA THR A 174 -24.17 34.33 -8.73
C THR A 174 -23.84 35.60 -9.52
N GLN A 175 -24.14 35.63 -10.82
CA GLN A 175 -24.03 36.82 -11.67
C GLN A 175 -25.34 37.59 -11.67
N LEU A 176 -25.40 38.64 -10.85
CA LEU A 176 -26.52 39.58 -10.86
C LEU A 176 -26.42 40.50 -12.09
N THR A 177 -27.38 40.40 -13.00
CA THR A 177 -27.53 41.33 -14.13
C THR A 177 -28.05 42.68 -13.63
N VAL A 178 -27.58 43.79 -14.19
CA VAL A 178 -27.91 45.15 -13.71
C VAL A 178 -29.42 45.45 -13.76
N ASP A 179 -30.17 44.83 -14.67
CA ASP A 179 -31.62 45.00 -14.80
C ASP A 179 -32.42 44.45 -13.60
N SER A 180 -31.90 43.45 -12.88
CA SER A 180 -32.57 42.91 -11.69
C SER A 180 -32.41 43.78 -10.44
N LEU A 181 -31.61 44.85 -10.52
CA LEU A 181 -31.40 45.81 -9.44
C LEU A 181 -32.22 47.11 -9.63
N ALA A 182 -32.97 47.25 -10.72
CA ALA A 182 -33.79 48.43 -10.95
C ALA A 182 -35.11 48.32 -10.16
N PRO A 183 -35.36 49.16 -9.13
CA PRO A 183 -36.67 49.22 -8.52
C PRO A 183 -37.69 49.75 -9.53
N GLU A 184 -38.74 48.98 -9.79
CA GLU A 184 -39.89 49.39 -10.60
C GLU A 184 -40.48 50.68 -9.98
N ARG A 185 -40.23 51.83 -10.62
CA ARG A 185 -40.83 53.09 -10.16
C ARG A 185 -42.26 53.17 -10.70
N PRO A 186 -43.29 53.30 -9.84
CA PRO A 186 -44.65 53.51 -10.32
C PRO A 186 -44.72 54.80 -11.14
N LEU A 187 -45.32 54.74 -12.33
CA LEU A 187 -45.60 55.93 -13.13
C LEU A 187 -46.68 56.75 -12.43
N VAL A 188 -46.27 57.76 -11.66
CA VAL A 188 -47.21 58.76 -11.13
C VAL A 188 -47.43 59.81 -12.22
N THR A 189 -48.61 59.82 -12.84
CA THR A 189 -48.99 60.88 -13.76
C THR A 189 -49.24 62.16 -12.95
N SER A 190 -48.45 63.21 -13.16
CA SER A 190 -48.73 64.52 -12.56
C SER A 190 -49.89 65.18 -13.33
N PRO A 191 -50.92 65.74 -12.66
CA PRO A 191 -52.02 66.39 -13.35
C PRO A 191 -51.56 67.72 -13.96
N VAL A 192 -51.80 67.89 -15.25
CA VAL A 192 -51.63 69.17 -15.95
C VAL A 192 -52.95 69.92 -15.85
N ASN A 193 -52.89 71.11 -15.26
CA ASN A 193 -53.98 72.07 -15.14
C ASN A 193 -54.29 72.75 -16.49
#